data_AF-A0A1W9L983-F1
#
_entry.id   AF-A0A1W9L983-F1
#
_cell.length_a   1.000
_cell.length_b   1.000
_cell.length_c   1.000
_cell.angle_alpha   90.00
_cell.angle_beta   90.00
_cell.angle_gamma   90.00
#
_symmetry.space_group_name_H-M   'P 1'
#
loop_
_entity.id
_entity.type
_entity.pdbx_description
1 polymer ?
#
loop_
_entity_poly.entity_id
_entity_poly.type
_entity_poly.pdbx_seq_one_letter_code
_entity_poly.pdbx_strand_id
1 'polypeptide(L)'
;MPVPEQYQNFEHYQQALAIWEDIQKKVVACSASVQLPPMPIPSQYQNFEHYQRALAVWENVALAQSKDRTPIEQNAMMAFPSMPMPVQYRNFVHYQEALATWERVYKRIAAKKISVQFPPMPLPSQYRSFEHYQKALAVWENLSLD
;
A
#
# COMPACT_ATOMS: atom_id res chain seq x y z
N MET A 1 6.92 -12.31 -18.41
CA MET A 1 5.50 -12.07 -18.74
C MET A 1 5.08 -10.75 -18.11
N PRO A 2 4.50 -9.81 -18.88
CA PRO A 2 3.88 -8.62 -18.29
C PRO A 2 2.70 -9.05 -17.43
N VAL A 3 2.69 -8.63 -16.17
CA VAL A 3 1.58 -8.84 -15.24
C VAL A 3 0.56 -7.74 -15.55
N PRO A 4 -0.66 -8.04 -16.03
CA PRO A 4 -1.66 -7.00 -16.29
C PRO A 4 -1.96 -6.22 -15.01
N GLU A 5 -2.05 -4.89 -15.10
CA GLU A 5 -2.33 -4.04 -13.93
C GLU A 5 -3.76 -4.24 -13.40
N GLN A 6 -4.67 -4.73 -14.25
CA GLN A 6 -6.09 -4.93 -13.94
C GLN A 6 -6.55 -6.36 -14.24
N TYR A 7 -7.16 -6.98 -13.24
CA TYR A 7 -7.72 -8.34 -13.35
C TYR A 7 -9.25 -8.31 -13.26
N GLN A 8 -9.92 -8.83 -14.29
CA GLN A 8 -11.36 -9.11 -14.25
C GLN A 8 -11.67 -10.50 -13.67
N ASN A 9 -10.79 -11.47 -13.90
CA ASN A 9 -10.89 -12.81 -13.34
C ASN A 9 -10.16 -12.89 -11.99
N PHE A 10 -10.88 -13.35 -10.97
CA PHE A 10 -10.40 -13.38 -9.60
C PHE A 10 -9.30 -14.42 -9.32
N GLU A 11 -9.39 -15.61 -9.92
CA GLU A 11 -8.33 -16.63 -9.77
C GLU A 11 -7.01 -16.11 -10.33
N HIS A 12 -7.08 -15.42 -11.46
CA HIS A 12 -5.91 -14.77 -12.06
C HIS A 12 -5.38 -13.64 -11.18
N TYR A 13 -6.25 -12.87 -10.51
CA TYR A 13 -5.84 -11.85 -9.55
C TYR A 13 -5.08 -12.45 -8.36
N GLN A 14 -5.59 -13.53 -7.76
CA GLN A 14 -4.90 -14.18 -6.63
C GLN A 14 -3.55 -14.75 -7.03
N GLN A 15 -3.48 -15.39 -8.20
CA GLN A 15 -2.22 -15.90 -8.75
C GLN A 15 -1.23 -14.76 -8.99
N ALA A 16 -1.69 -13.64 -9.56
CA ALA A 16 -0.86 -12.47 -9.79
C ALA A 16 -0.34 -11.86 -8.49
N LEU A 17 -1.20 -11.75 -7.47
CA LEU A 17 -0.81 -11.22 -6.17
C LEU A 17 0.26 -12.10 -5.49
N ALA A 18 0.11 -13.42 -5.58
CA ALA A 18 1.09 -14.37 -5.06
C ALA A 18 2.43 -14.30 -5.82
N ILE A 19 2.38 -14.23 -7.16
CA ILE A 19 3.59 -14.07 -7.99
C ILE A 19 4.28 -12.74 -7.66
N TRP A 20 3.51 -11.66 -7.52
CA TRP A 20 4.04 -10.34 -7.16
C TRP A 20 4.70 -10.37 -5.78
N GLU A 21 4.10 -11.02 -4.78
CA GLU A 21 4.69 -11.18 -3.45
C GLU A 21 6.01 -11.99 -3.49
N ASP A 22 6.10 -13.03 -4.32
CA ASP A 22 7.34 -13.80 -4.49
C ASP A 22 8.44 -12.99 -5.18
N ILE A 23 8.08 -12.23 -6.23
CA ILE A 23 8.99 -11.29 -6.90
C ILE A 23 9.50 -10.25 -5.90
N GLN A 24 8.62 -9.70 -5.06
CA GLN A 24 8.99 -8.75 -4.00
C GLN A 24 10.04 -9.32 -3.06
N LYS A 25 9.79 -10.51 -2.51
CA LYS A 25 10.72 -11.18 -1.59
C LYS A 25 12.09 -11.37 -2.24
N LYS A 26 12.12 -11.76 -3.52
CA LYS A 26 13.36 -11.93 -4.29
C LYS A 26 14.06 -10.61 -4.58
N VAL A 27 13.33 -9.55 -4.95
CA VAL A 27 13.90 -8.24 -5.25
C VAL A 27 14.48 -7.59 -4.00
N VAL A 28 13.75 -7.62 -2.89
CA VAL A 28 14.22 -7.10 -1.59
C VAL A 28 15.46 -7.86 -1.12
N ALA A 29 15.53 -9.17 -1.35
CA ALA A 29 16.72 -9.97 -1.03
C ALA A 29 17.94 -9.65 -1.93
N CYS A 30 17.72 -9.23 -3.18
CA CYS A 30 18.79 -9.02 -4.16
C CYS A 30 19.27 -7.56 -4.26
N SER A 31 18.46 -6.55 -3.95
CA SER A 31 18.90 -5.15 -4.00
C SER A 31 17.97 -4.20 -3.25
N ALA A 32 18.55 -3.19 -2.59
CA ALA A 32 17.83 -2.17 -1.83
C ALA A 32 17.17 -1.06 -2.68
N SER A 33 17.43 -1.00 -4.00
CA SER A 33 17.17 0.18 -4.84
C SER A 33 16.37 -0.09 -6.13
N VAL A 34 15.67 -1.21 -6.22
CA VAL A 34 14.83 -1.51 -7.40
C VAL A 34 13.40 -0.99 -7.22
N GLN A 35 12.92 -0.24 -8.22
CA GLN A 35 11.52 0.12 -8.35
C GLN A 35 10.68 -1.14 -8.55
N LEU A 36 9.73 -1.32 -7.64
CA LEU A 36 8.85 -2.46 -7.65
C LEU A 36 7.79 -2.31 -8.76
N PRO A 37 7.43 -3.40 -9.46
CA PRO A 37 6.28 -3.35 -10.35
C PRO A 37 5.03 -2.97 -9.54
N PRO A 38 4.07 -2.24 -10.13
CA PRO A 38 2.82 -1.93 -9.46
C PRO A 38 2.16 -3.23 -8.99
N MET A 39 1.58 -3.19 -7.80
CA MET A 39 0.82 -4.33 -7.29
C MET A 39 -0.36 -4.59 -8.21
N PRO A 40 -0.68 -5.87 -8.51
CA PRO A 40 -1.89 -6.18 -9.25
C PRO A 40 -3.11 -5.62 -8.52
N ILE A 41 -4.02 -4.98 -9.25
CA ILE A 41 -5.26 -4.43 -8.71
C ILE A 41 -6.44 -5.12 -9.42
N PRO A 42 -7.44 -5.65 -8.69
CA PRO A 42 -8.62 -6.17 -9.36
C PRO A 42 -9.47 -5.00 -9.84
N SER A 43 -10.15 -5.17 -10.98
CA SER A 43 -11.08 -4.14 -11.47
C SER A 43 -12.23 -3.88 -10.48
N GLN A 44 -12.61 -4.91 -9.72
CA GLN A 44 -13.55 -4.83 -8.60
C GLN A 44 -13.15 -5.84 -7.51
N TYR A 45 -13.14 -5.40 -6.25
CA TYR A 45 -13.07 -6.33 -5.12
C TYR A 45 -14.45 -6.96 -4.92
N GLN A 46 -14.58 -8.25 -5.23
CA GLN A 46 -15.85 -8.99 -5.11
C GLN A 46 -16.33 -9.15 -3.66
N ASN A 47 -15.39 -9.20 -2.71
CA ASN A 47 -15.70 -9.24 -1.27
C ASN A 47 -14.64 -8.46 -0.47
N PHE A 48 -14.95 -8.24 0.81
CA PHE A 48 -14.11 -7.49 1.73
C PHE A 48 -12.81 -8.23 2.11
N GLU A 49 -12.87 -9.55 2.27
CA GLU A 49 -11.70 -10.37 2.61
C GLU A 49 -10.58 -10.27 1.56
N HIS A 50 -10.95 -10.15 0.29
CA HIS A 50 -9.98 -10.00 -0.81
C HIS A 50 -9.29 -8.63 -0.76
N TYR A 51 -10.03 -7.60 -0.34
CA TYR A 51 -9.47 -6.27 -0.12
C TYR A 51 -8.50 -6.27 1.07
N GLN A 52 -8.90 -6.90 2.18
CA GLN A 52 -8.05 -7.08 3.35
C GLN A 52 -6.76 -7.83 3.02
N ARG A 53 -6.82 -8.88 2.19
CA ARG A 53 -5.62 -9.60 1.74
C ARG A 53 -4.68 -8.71 0.94
N ALA A 54 -5.20 -7.87 0.05
CA ALA A 54 -4.39 -6.94 -0.73
C ALA A 54 -3.70 -5.91 0.18
N LEU A 55 -4.43 -5.35 1.14
CA LEU A 55 -3.90 -4.42 2.14
C LEU A 55 -2.81 -5.07 3.00
N ALA A 56 -3.02 -6.31 3.45
CA ALA A 56 -2.03 -7.03 4.24
C ALA A 56 -0.74 -7.29 3.46
N VAL A 57 -0.86 -7.65 2.17
CA VAL A 57 0.31 -7.81 1.29
C VAL A 57 1.05 -6.48 1.11
N TRP A 58 0.32 -5.39 0.87
CA TRP A 58 0.90 -4.04 0.78
C TRP A 58 1.66 -3.66 2.04
N GLU A 59 1.03 -3.82 3.21
CA GLU A 59 1.61 -3.49 4.50
C GLU A 59 2.87 -4.30 4.76
N ASN A 60 2.83 -5.62 4.54
CA ASN A 60 3.98 -6.49 4.73
C ASN A 60 5.16 -6.09 3.83
N VAL A 61 4.90 -5.77 2.56
CA VAL A 61 5.95 -5.32 1.63
C VAL A 61 6.51 -3.97 2.04
N ALA A 62 5.66 -3.03 2.45
CA ALA A 62 6.11 -1.72 2.89
C ALA A 62 6.99 -1.82 4.16
N LEU A 63 6.59 -2.66 5.11
CA LEU A 63 7.35 -2.86 6.35
C LEU A 63 8.62 -3.70 6.15
N ALA A 64 8.61 -4.69 5.25
CA ALA A 64 9.78 -5.50 4.92
C ALA A 64 10.88 -4.64 4.30
N GLN A 65 10.54 -3.73 3.38
CA GLN A 65 11.49 -2.79 2.78
C GLN A 65 12.15 -1.86 3.80
N SER A 66 11.51 -1.66 4.95
CA SER A 66 12.02 -0.83 6.05
C SER A 66 12.88 -1.58 7.07
N LYS A 67 12.89 -2.91 7.02
CA LYS A 67 13.60 -3.75 7.99
C LYS A 67 15.05 -3.92 7.54
N ASP A 68 15.98 -3.81 8.50
CA ASP A 68 17.38 -4.23 8.37
C ASP A 68 18.15 -3.60 7.19
N ARG A 69 18.08 -2.27 7.06
CA ARG A 69 18.92 -1.52 6.12
C ARG A 69 20.12 -0.90 6.79
N THR A 70 21.25 -0.97 6.11
CA THR A 70 22.47 -0.25 6.50
C THR A 70 22.25 1.26 6.32
N PRO A 71 22.98 2.13 7.06
CA PRO A 71 22.85 3.59 6.94
C PRO A 71 23.04 4.13 5.52
N ILE A 72 23.79 3.41 4.67
CA ILE A 72 24.02 3.77 3.27
C ILE A 72 22.75 3.57 2.42
N GLU A 73 21.98 2.52 2.70
CA GLU A 73 20.73 2.19 2.00
C GLU A 73 19.54 3.06 2.46
N GLN A 74 19.67 3.74 3.61
CA GLN A 74 18.68 4.72 4.10
C GLN A 74 18.69 6.02 3.28
N ASN A 75 19.79 6.31 2.58
CA ASN A 75 19.92 7.48 1.70
C ASN A 75 19.42 7.22 0.27
N ALA A 76 19.12 5.97 -0.10
CA ALA A 76 18.49 5.66 -1.38
C ALA A 76 17.00 5.99 -1.30
N MET A 77 16.51 6.85 -2.20
CA MET A 77 15.09 7.21 -2.25
C MET A 77 14.25 5.97 -2.59
N MET A 78 13.52 5.46 -1.59
CA MET A 78 12.63 4.33 -1.77
C MET A 78 11.28 4.79 -2.31
N ALA A 79 10.77 4.09 -3.32
CA ALA A 79 9.42 4.27 -3.84
C ALA A 79 8.56 3.07 -3.43
N PHE A 80 7.52 3.31 -2.63
CA PHE A 80 6.56 2.26 -2.30
C PHE A 80 5.67 1.94 -3.50
N PRO A 81 5.22 0.67 -3.63
CA PRO A 81 4.18 0.36 -4.60
C PRO A 81 2.90 1.11 -4.25
N SER A 82 2.13 1.45 -5.28
CA SER A 82 0.80 2.01 -5.12
C SER A 82 -0.04 1.17 -4.17
N MET A 83 -0.75 1.84 -3.27
CA MET A 83 -1.67 1.16 -2.36
C MET A 83 -2.80 0.51 -3.18
N PRO A 84 -3.30 -0.68 -2.79
CA PRO A 84 -4.52 -1.21 -3.36
C PRO A 84 -5.69 -0.30 -2.99
N MET A 85 -6.05 0.56 -3.94
CA MET A 85 -7.17 1.47 -3.84
C MET A 85 -8.38 0.79 -4.49
N PRO A 86 -9.50 0.59 -3.79
CA PRO A 86 -10.71 0.18 -4.48
C PRO A 86 -11.10 1.30 -5.46
N VAL A 87 -11.45 0.92 -6.69
CA VAL A 87 -11.87 1.87 -7.75
C VAL A 87 -12.94 2.84 -7.22
N GLN A 88 -13.76 2.39 -6.27
CA GLN A 88 -14.66 3.22 -5.49
C GLN A 88 -14.67 2.76 -4.03
N TYR A 89 -14.46 3.69 -3.09
CA TYR A 89 -14.78 3.47 -1.67
C TYR A 89 -16.30 3.52 -1.47
N ARG A 90 -17.04 2.56 -2.04
CA ARG A 90 -18.48 2.44 -1.82
C ARG A 90 -18.82 2.04 -0.39
N ASN A 91 -17.90 1.34 0.27
CA ASN A 91 -18.07 0.87 1.64
C ASN A 91 -17.12 1.64 2.58
N PHE A 92 -17.69 2.27 3.61
CA PHE A 92 -16.93 3.00 4.64
C PHE A 92 -15.90 2.10 5.33
N VAL A 93 -16.21 0.81 5.51
CA VAL A 93 -15.32 -0.13 6.17
C VAL A 93 -14.02 -0.31 5.36
N HIS A 94 -14.11 -0.41 4.02
CA HIS A 94 -12.94 -0.53 3.16
C HIS A 94 -12.07 0.73 3.24
N TYR A 95 -12.70 1.91 3.30
CA TYR A 95 -11.99 3.18 3.44
C TYR A 95 -11.22 3.26 4.77
N GLN A 96 -11.89 2.90 5.87
CA GLN A 96 -11.29 2.92 7.20
C GLN A 96 -10.07 1.99 7.29
N GLU A 97 -10.18 0.77 6.78
CA GLU A 97 -9.05 -0.16 6.79
C GLU A 97 -7.88 0.31 5.93
N ALA A 98 -8.18 0.89 4.76
CA ALA A 98 -7.15 1.48 3.91
C ALA A 98 -6.39 2.56 4.66
N LEU A 99 -7.13 3.52 5.24
CA LEU A 99 -6.56 4.66 5.95
C LEU A 99 -5.73 4.21 7.16
N ALA A 100 -6.26 3.28 7.96
CA ALA A 100 -5.57 2.75 9.13
C ALA A 100 -4.29 1.99 8.75
N THR A 101 -4.32 1.22 7.65
CA THR A 101 -3.14 0.50 7.15
C THR A 101 -2.07 1.49 6.66
N TRP A 102 -2.48 2.52 5.91
CA TRP A 102 -1.58 3.56 5.41
C TRP A 102 -0.92 4.32 6.57
N GLU A 103 -1.70 4.74 7.56
CA GLU A 103 -1.20 5.43 8.75
C GLU A 103 -0.19 4.57 9.52
N ARG A 104 -0.48 3.27 9.71
CA ARG A 104 0.40 2.35 10.46
C ARG A 104 1.75 2.18 9.76
N VAL A 105 1.74 2.04 8.43
CA VAL A 105 2.96 1.99 7.63
C VAL A 105 3.71 3.31 7.77
N TYR A 106 3.04 4.44 7.54
CA TYR A 106 3.67 5.76 7.64
C TYR A 106 4.39 5.96 8.96
N LYS A 107 3.70 5.78 10.09
CA LYS A 107 4.28 5.97 11.43
C LYS A 107 5.50 5.09 11.68
N ARG A 108 5.46 3.82 11.28
CA ARG A 108 6.60 2.90 11.44
C ARG A 108 7.82 3.33 10.64
N ILE A 109 7.62 3.88 9.46
CA ILE A 109 8.73 4.32 8.61
C ILE A 109 9.26 5.69 9.06
N ALA A 110 8.36 6.63 9.40
CA ALA A 110 8.70 7.93 9.95
C ALA A 110 9.56 7.79 11.22
N ALA A 111 9.19 6.88 12.13
CA ALA A 111 9.97 6.55 13.32
C ALA A 111 11.40 6.07 13.01
N LYS A 112 11.63 5.48 11.83
CA LYS A 112 12.95 5.03 11.37
C LYS A 112 13.75 6.10 10.64
N LYS A 113 13.18 7.30 10.41
CA LYS A 113 13.81 8.43 9.70
C LYS A 113 14.34 8.04 8.31
N ILE A 114 13.65 7.13 7.64
CA ILE A 114 14.00 6.71 6.28
C ILE A 114 13.43 7.73 5.29
N SER A 115 14.24 8.16 4.32
CA SER A 115 13.78 9.00 3.21
C SER A 115 13.00 8.15 2.19
N VAL A 116 11.68 8.30 2.19
CA VAL A 116 10.76 7.52 1.35
C VAL A 116 9.76 8.41 0.63
N GLN A 117 9.47 8.05 -0.61
CA GLN A 117 8.29 8.53 -1.32
C GLN A 117 7.10 7.63 -0.97
N PHE A 118 6.20 8.16 -0.14
CA PHE A 118 4.95 7.48 0.18
C PHE A 118 3.96 7.51 -0.98
N PRO A 119 3.13 6.47 -1.14
CA PRO A 119 1.99 6.57 -2.03
C PRO A 119 0.99 7.56 -1.43
N PRO A 120 0.16 8.20 -2.27
CA PRO A 120 -0.87 9.12 -1.80
C PRO A 120 -1.72 8.49 -0.70
N MET A 121 -2.03 9.26 0.34
CA MET A 121 -2.97 8.83 1.37
C MET A 121 -4.30 8.45 0.71
N PRO A 122 -4.97 7.39 1.17
CA PRO A 122 -6.26 7.03 0.62
C PRO A 122 -7.27 8.15 0.85
N LEU A 123 -7.67 8.80 -0.25
CA LEU A 123 -8.69 9.83 -0.26
C LEU A 123 -10.01 9.24 -0.77
N PRO A 124 -11.18 9.60 -0.18
CA PRO A 124 -12.46 9.17 -0.70
C PRO A 124 -12.65 9.74 -2.11
N SER A 125 -12.70 8.87 -3.14
CA SER A 125 -12.94 9.29 -4.54
C SER A 125 -14.33 9.88 -4.75
N GLN A 126 -15.21 9.78 -3.75
CA GLN A 126 -16.49 10.45 -3.67
C GLN A 126 -16.62 11.00 -2.25
N TYR A 127 -16.33 12.28 -2.03
CA TYR A 127 -16.53 13.02 -0.77
C TYR A 127 -18.01 13.17 -0.40
N ARG A 128 -18.82 12.10 -0.53
CA ARG A 128 -20.24 12.13 -0.19
C ARG A 128 -20.48 12.08 1.33
N SER A 129 -19.47 11.64 2.10
CA SER A 129 -19.54 11.58 3.57
C SER A 129 -18.55 12.55 4.19
N PHE A 130 -19.07 13.56 4.89
CA PHE A 130 -18.30 14.50 5.70
C PHE A 130 -17.42 13.78 6.74
N GLU A 131 -17.88 12.65 7.28
CA GLU A 131 -17.13 11.84 8.23
C GLU A 131 -15.83 11.27 7.62
N HIS A 132 -15.83 10.89 6.34
CA HIS A 132 -14.62 10.38 5.69
C HIS A 132 -13.55 11.48 5.60
N TYR A 133 -13.98 12.69 5.28
CA TYR A 133 -13.10 13.86 5.19
C TYR A 133 -12.51 14.22 6.56
N GLN A 134 -13.34 14.27 7.61
CA GLN A 134 -12.85 14.55 8.96
C GLN A 134 -11.83 13.50 9.44
N LYS A 135 -12.03 12.22 9.13
CA LYS A 135 -11.05 11.17 9.47
C LYS A 135 -9.73 11.33 8.70
N ALA A 136 -9.77 11.60 7.40
CA ALA A 136 -8.57 11.87 6.61
C ALA A 136 -7.78 13.06 7.20
N LEU A 137 -8.48 14.15 7.54
CA LEU A 137 -7.87 15.32 8.16
C LEU A 137 -7.24 14.99 9.51
N ALA A 138 -7.96 14.29 10.39
CA ALA A 138 -7.44 13.93 11.70
C ALA A 138 -6.17 13.08 11.60
N VAL A 139 -6.10 12.14 10.64
CA VAL A 139 -4.87 11.39 10.37
C VAL A 139 -3.76 12.32 9.89
N TRP A 140 -4.04 13.19 8.93
CA TRP A 140 -3.05 14.11 8.39
C TRP A 140 -2.48 15.06 9.45
N GLU A 141 -3.35 15.64 10.30
CA GLU A 141 -2.96 16.46 11.45
C GLU A 141 -2.06 15.67 12.41
N ASN A 142 -2.45 14.45 12.78
CA ASN A 142 -1.66 13.60 13.66
C ASN A 142 -0.26 13.30 13.11
N LEU A 143 -0.14 13.08 11.80
CA LEU A 143 1.15 12.82 11.16
C LEU A 143 2.03 14.06 11.02
N SER A 144 1.47 15.26 11.02
CA SER A 144 2.23 16.51 10.94
C SER A 144 2.80 16.97 12.29
N LEU A 145 2.33 16.38 13.38
CA LEU A 145 2.70 16.70 14.76
C LEU A 145 3.77 15.74 15.33
N ASP A 146 4.05 14.63 14.65
CA ASP A 146 5.11 13.63 14.95
C ASP A 146 6.43 13.96 14.22
#